data_AF-X7EAJ9-F1
#
_entry.id   AF-X7EAJ9-F1
#
_cell.length_a   1.000
_cell.length_b   1.000
_cell.length_c   1.000
_cell.angle_alpha   90.00
_cell.angle_beta   90.00
_cell.angle_gamma   90.00
#
_symmetry.space_group_name_H-M   'P 1'
#
loop_
_entity.id
_entity.type
_entity.pdbx_description
1 polymer ?
#
loop_
_entity_poly.entity_id
_entity_poly.type
_entity_poly.pdbx_seq_one_letter_code
_entity_poly.pdbx_strand_id
1 'polypeptide(L)'
;MTVSSRPKCNADDRARSAYPKPRRTCTTDLQVARIEQALTRAAMLVESDDAYLEIFVRLETELEAAKERQSASARAKAMVKGMSQNAIF
;
A
#
# COMPACT_ATOMS: atom_id res chain seq x y z
N MET A 1 -19.33 -38.29 42.44
CA MET A 1 -18.22 -37.67 43.21
C MET A 1 -17.12 -37.28 42.23
N THR A 2 -16.54 -36.11 42.46
CA THR A 2 -15.69 -35.26 41.60
C THR A 2 -14.25 -35.75 41.42
N VAL A 3 -13.64 -35.47 40.25
CA VAL A 3 -12.43 -34.62 40.07
C VAL A 3 -12.17 -34.37 38.56
N SER A 4 -12.65 -33.25 38.03
CA SER A 4 -11.84 -32.13 37.48
C SER A 4 -10.34 -32.38 37.31
N SER A 5 -9.90 -32.56 36.06
CA SER A 5 -8.56 -32.16 35.60
C SER A 5 -8.70 -31.40 34.30
N ARG A 6 -8.86 -30.07 34.40
CA ARG A 6 -8.61 -29.13 33.31
C ARG A 6 -7.09 -29.10 33.07
N PRO A 7 -6.59 -29.22 31.83
CA PRO A 7 -5.24 -28.74 31.56
C PRO A 7 -5.24 -27.22 31.69
N LYS A 8 -4.37 -26.71 32.56
CA LYS A 8 -4.10 -25.27 32.71
C LYS A 8 -3.61 -24.73 31.37
N CYS A 9 -4.30 -23.74 30.84
CA CYS A 9 -3.71 -22.76 29.94
C CYS A 9 -2.63 -22.02 30.74
N ASN A 10 -1.39 -22.47 30.62
CA ASN A 10 -0.25 -21.76 31.20
C ASN A 10 -0.10 -20.44 30.46
N ALA A 11 -0.29 -19.37 31.25
CA ALA A 11 0.07 -18.02 30.91
C ALA A 11 1.60 -17.92 30.87
N ASP A 12 2.20 -18.24 29.74
CA ASP A 12 3.54 -17.81 29.39
C ASP A 12 3.44 -16.61 28.43
N ASP A 13 3.11 -15.47 29.04
CA ASP A 13 3.39 -14.14 28.54
C ASP A 13 4.90 -13.99 28.20
N ARG A 14 5.19 -13.27 27.11
CA ARG A 14 6.51 -12.72 26.69
C ARG A 14 7.37 -13.47 25.65
N ALA A 15 6.77 -14.07 24.64
CA ALA A 15 7.39 -13.98 23.31
C ALA A 15 7.08 -12.60 22.70
N ARG A 16 7.78 -11.55 23.19
CA ARG A 16 7.87 -10.26 22.49
C ARG A 16 8.27 -10.57 21.04
N SER A 17 7.39 -10.30 20.09
CA SER A 17 7.61 -10.38 18.65
C SER A 17 8.97 -9.78 18.26
N ALA A 18 10.00 -10.63 18.18
CA ALA A 18 11.37 -10.27 17.79
C ALA A 18 11.54 -10.14 16.27
N TYR A 19 10.45 -10.24 15.50
CA TYR A 19 10.49 -10.04 14.07
C TYR A 19 10.30 -8.54 13.77
N PRO A 20 11.27 -7.88 13.12
CA PRO A 20 10.98 -6.59 12.51
C PRO A 20 9.85 -6.83 11.50
N LYS A 21 8.65 -6.31 11.78
CA LYS A 21 7.57 -6.29 10.79
C LYS A 21 8.17 -5.67 9.52
N PRO A 22 8.24 -6.40 8.39
CA PRO A 22 8.83 -5.85 7.19
C PRO A 22 8.05 -4.58 6.86
N ARG A 23 8.74 -3.43 6.84
CA ARG A 23 8.15 -2.19 6.36
C ARG A 23 7.77 -2.49 4.92
N ARG A 24 6.48 -2.65 4.65
CA ARG A 24 5.96 -2.80 3.29
C ARG A 24 6.19 -1.45 2.61
N THR A 25 7.39 -1.24 2.09
CA THR A 25 7.68 -0.16 1.16
C THR A 25 6.98 -0.54 -0.14
N CYS A 26 5.68 -0.22 -0.24
CA CYS A 26 4.99 -0.27 -1.51
C CYS A 26 5.69 0.74 -2.42
N THR A 27 6.41 0.25 -3.42
CA THR A 27 6.97 1.08 -4.48
C THR A 27 5.83 1.86 -5.15
N THR A 28 6.12 3.04 -5.69
CA THR A 28 5.13 3.89 -6.37
C THR A 28 4.34 3.13 -7.43
N ASP A 29 5.01 2.23 -8.16
CA ASP A 29 4.42 1.45 -9.24
C ASP A 29 3.41 0.43 -8.70
N LEU A 30 3.72 -0.21 -7.56
CA LEU A 30 2.79 -1.10 -6.86
C LEU A 30 1.62 -0.33 -6.23
N GLN A 31 1.79 0.95 -5.90
CA GLN A 31 0.68 1.78 -5.42
C GLN A 31 -0.31 2.09 -6.55
N VAL A 32 0.19 2.51 -7.71
CA VAL A 32 -0.65 2.79 -8.91
C VAL A 32 -1.48 1.56 -9.28
N ALA A 33 -0.84 0.39 -9.44
CA ALA A 33 -1.54 -0.84 -9.80
C ALA A 33 -2.61 -1.26 -8.76
N ARG A 34 -2.35 -1.01 -7.48
CA ARG A 34 -3.33 -1.30 -6.41
C ARG A 34 -4.52 -0.35 -6.43
N ILE A 35 -4.30 0.93 -6.73
CA ILE A 35 -5.38 1.92 -6.85
C ILE A 35 -6.22 1.60 -8.10
N GLU A 36 -5.59 1.25 -9.23
CA GLU A 36 -6.31 0.82 -10.44
C GLU A 36 -7.18 -0.41 -10.19
N GLN A 37 -6.66 -1.41 -9.45
CA GLN A 37 -7.46 -2.57 -9.05
C GLN A 37 -8.64 -2.18 -8.13
N ALA A 38 -8.42 -1.24 -7.20
CA ALA A 38 -9.48 -0.74 -6.33
C ALA A 38 -10.56 0.02 -7.12
N LEU A 39 -10.17 0.80 -8.13
CA LEU A 39 -11.07 1.49 -9.05
C LEU A 39 -11.95 0.51 -9.83
N THR A 40 -11.39 -0.56 -10.38
CA THR A 40 -12.19 -1.60 -11.06
C THR A 40 -13.25 -2.19 -10.13
N ARG A 41 -12.90 -2.43 -8.87
CA ARG A 41 -13.86 -2.94 -7.87
C ARG A 41 -14.91 -1.91 -7.50
N ALA A 42 -14.51 -0.67 -7.29
CA ALA A 42 -15.43 0.41 -6.99
C ALA A 42 -16.40 0.66 -8.14
N ALA A 43 -15.96 0.61 -9.40
CA ALA A 43 -16.84 0.71 -10.57
C ALA A 43 -17.93 -0.37 -10.59
N MET A 44 -17.59 -1.62 -10.29
CA MET A 44 -18.58 -2.70 -10.17
C MET A 44 -19.60 -2.44 -9.05
N LEU A 45 -19.18 -1.78 -7.97
CA LEU A 45 -20.07 -1.42 -6.86
C LEU A 45 -20.97 -0.22 -7.21
N VAL A 46 -20.47 0.75 -7.97
CA VAL A 46 -21.25 1.90 -8.46
C VAL A 46 -22.42 1.44 -9.34
N GLU A 47 -22.22 0.43 -10.21
CA GLU A 47 -23.34 -0.11 -11.00
C GLU A 47 -24.48 -0.68 -10.15
N SER A 48 -24.17 -1.11 -8.92
CA SER A 48 -25.17 -1.66 -8.00
C SER A 48 -25.78 -0.59 -7.07
N ASP A 49 -24.99 0.41 -6.68
CA ASP A 49 -25.39 1.45 -5.73
C ASP A 49 -24.53 2.72 -5.91
N ASP A 50 -25.19 3.84 -6.21
CA ASP A 50 -24.56 5.15 -6.41
C ASP A 50 -23.85 5.67 -5.16
N ALA A 51 -24.13 5.13 -3.96
CA ALA A 51 -23.41 5.48 -2.74
C ALA A 51 -21.89 5.24 -2.85
N TYR A 52 -21.44 4.36 -3.74
CA TYR A 52 -20.02 4.09 -3.97
C TYR A 52 -19.35 5.11 -4.91
N LEU A 53 -20.11 6.02 -5.53
CA LEU A 53 -19.57 7.00 -6.48
C LEU A 53 -18.56 7.93 -5.83
N GLU A 54 -18.80 8.38 -4.59
CA GLU A 54 -17.85 9.23 -3.86
C GLU A 54 -16.51 8.53 -3.63
N ILE A 55 -16.54 7.22 -3.36
CA ILE A 55 -15.33 6.41 -3.16
C ILE A 55 -14.58 6.27 -4.48
N PHE A 56 -15.30 6.03 -5.58
CA PHE A 56 -14.72 5.94 -6.91
C PHE A 56 -13.98 7.23 -7.29
N VAL A 57 -14.63 8.40 -7.17
CA VAL A 57 -14.03 9.71 -7.48
C VAL A 57 -12.77 9.98 -6.64
N ARG A 58 -12.79 9.61 -5.36
CA ARG A 58 -11.61 9.75 -4.48
C ARG A 58 -10.46 8.88 -4.97
N LEU A 59 -10.71 7.64 -5.36
CA LEU A 59 -9.69 6.75 -5.89
C LEU A 59 -9.12 7.24 -7.23
N GLU A 60 -9.93 7.88 -8.08
CA GLU A 60 -9.44 8.51 -9.31
C GLU A 60 -8.47 9.65 -9.00
N THR A 61 -8.82 10.49 -8.02
CA THR A 61 -7.97 11.59 -7.57
C THR A 61 -6.65 11.07 -6.98
N GLU A 62 -6.69 10.00 -6.18
CA GLU A 62 -5.50 9.36 -5.63
C GLU A 62 -4.62 8.72 -6.72
N LEU A 63 -5.23 8.14 -7.75
CA LEU A 63 -4.52 7.57 -8.89
C LEU A 63 -3.74 8.64 -9.65
N GLU A 64 -4.39 9.76 -9.96
CA GLU A 64 -3.76 10.88 -10.67
C GLU A 64 -2.58 11.42 -9.85
N ALA A 65 -2.76 11.64 -8.55
CA ALA A 65 -1.69 12.08 -7.66
C ALA A 65 -0.54 11.07 -7.56
N ALA A 66 -0.81 9.76 -7.64
CA ALA A 66 0.22 8.73 -7.67
C ALA A 66 1.01 8.74 -8.98
N LYS A 67 0.32 8.86 -10.12
CA LYS A 67 0.94 8.98 -11.46
C LYS A 67 1.82 10.22 -11.57
N GLU A 68 1.36 11.36 -11.09
CA GLU A 68 2.18 12.58 -11.14
C GLU A 68 3.41 12.50 -10.23
N ARG A 69 3.29 11.88 -9.04
CA ARG A 69 4.47 11.62 -8.20
C ARG A 69 5.47 10.70 -8.87
N GLN A 70 4.99 9.66 -9.57
CA GLN A 70 5.85 8.75 -10.32
C GLN A 70 6.56 9.50 -11.45
N SER A 71 5.83 10.31 -12.23
CA SER A 71 6.35 11.12 -13.33
C SER A 71 7.42 12.11 -12.84
N ALA A 72 7.14 12.84 -11.75
CA ALA A 72 8.06 13.78 -11.12
C ALA A 72 9.33 13.09 -10.62
N SER A 73 9.19 11.90 -10.02
CA SER A 73 10.34 11.10 -9.59
C SER A 73 11.23 10.67 -10.75
N ALA A 74 10.63 10.31 -11.90
CA ALA A 74 11.37 9.95 -13.11
C ALA A 74 12.12 11.16 -13.68
N ARG A 75 11.46 12.33 -13.75
CA ARG A 75 12.10 13.60 -14.16
C ARG A 75 13.28 13.96 -13.26
N ALA A 76 13.12 13.88 -11.93
CA ALA A 76 14.18 14.18 -10.98
C ALA A 76 15.40 13.24 -11.16
N LYS A 77 15.15 11.93 -11.34
CA LYS A 77 16.22 10.95 -11.62
C LYS A 77 16.93 11.23 -12.95
N ALA A 78 16.20 11.63 -13.98
CA ALA A 78 16.77 11.98 -15.28
C ALA A 78 17.67 13.23 -15.19
N MET A 79 17.27 14.25 -14.43
CA MET A 79 18.08 15.45 -14.20
C MET A 79 19.42 15.13 -13.54
N VAL A 80 19.41 14.33 -12.47
CA VAL A 80 20.65 13.88 -11.79
C VAL A 80 21.55 13.10 -12.74
N LYS A 81 20.96 12.19 -13.53
CA LYS A 81 21.72 11.43 -14.53
C LYS A 81 22.36 12.34 -15.58
N GLY A 82 21.63 13.34 -16.09
CA GLY A 82 22.16 14.32 -17.04
C GLY A 82 23.29 15.16 -16.46
N MET A 83 23.20 15.58 -15.19
CA MET A 83 24.28 16.31 -14.50
C MET A 83 25.54 15.46 -14.34
N SER A 84 25.40 14.16 -14.03
CA SER A 84 26.55 13.26 -13.88
C SER A 84 27.31 13.01 -15.19
N GLN A 85 26.63 13.11 -16.34
CA GLN A 85 27.24 12.91 -17.66
C GLN A 85 28.00 14.15 -18.14
N ASN A 86 27.62 15.35 -17.67
CA ASN A 86 28.30 16.61 -17.99
C ASN A 86 29.51 16.92 -17.08
N ALA A 87 29.74 16.14 -16.02
CA ALA A 87 30.85 16.35 -15.08
C ALA A 87 32.15 15.61 -15.48
N ILE A 88 32.16 14.96 -16.65
CA ILE A 88 33.34 14.30 -17.22
C ILE A 88 33.70 15.07 -18.51
N PHE A 89 34.35 16.23 -18.34
CA PHE A 89 35.08 16.92 -19.41
C PHE A 89 36.22 17.72 -18.81
#